data_AF-A0A970RV85-F1
#
_entry.id   AF-A0A970RV85-F1
#
_cell.length_a   1.000
_cell.length_b   1.000
_cell.length_c   1.000
_cell.angle_alpha   90.00
_cell.angle_beta   90.00
_cell.angle_gamma   90.00
#
_symmetry.space_group_name_H-M   'P 1'
#
loop_
_entity.id
_entity.type
_entity.pdbx_description
1 polymer ?
#
loop_
_entity_poly.entity_id
_entity_poly.type
_entity_poly.pdbx_seq_one_letter_code
_entity_poly.pdbx_strand_id
1 'polypeptide(L)'
;MEGESYIYHLNTELLENERIFKLSSALLNKDNSLVITLIVNAKDYDNKLSAELKDKVRTVTRKLVPECYNPKILFKKTISDESYINQLINDFFYKESPLVLRKLSDCSITTETGYDTITVNLDLPPYLYSFMENNGYAEKLAGFLNSEIMETVEVTLTLNTKSDKQASLIKRKPQEHKTSLKIIEVYDLKSVVGAISRMPKYISEALKAESENQTVCGKVSQFSQKVSKNTGKPFFTMKLDDTTGQIEAVFFAKDEASAESFAREIYDGALVCVEGPVKLSTYTGSFTLQIRRISTCAINYASIKQDIDYYEESDEYMTISPEPYIDEEQLNLFDDELPAPEALKGDYVIFDLETTGLNPTTDKIIEIGAVKMRDGRLIETFSTLINPECHIPEAASATNNIFDKDVADAPTLDKVIGDFYKFTRNATLVGHNAEAFDYSFLAYWGKQHRYNFDNAISDTLKIAKEKGVKGKLNLGTLCDKFDIPLDKAHRALYDAVATAKLFRKLIVL
;
A
#
# COMPACT_ATOMS: atom_id res chain seq x y z
N MET A 1 -35.18 30.62 24.92
CA MET A 1 -35.87 29.37 25.29
C MET A 1 -35.08 28.25 24.67
N GLU A 2 -34.70 27.25 25.46
CA GLU A 2 -34.19 25.97 24.92
C GLU A 2 -35.30 25.29 24.11
N GLY A 3 -34.93 24.50 23.10
CA GLY A 3 -35.87 23.93 22.13
C GLY A 3 -36.99 23.08 22.75
N GLU A 4 -36.69 22.38 23.84
CA GLU A 4 -37.64 21.54 24.58
C GLU A 4 -38.74 22.38 25.28
N SER A 5 -38.38 23.56 25.78
CA SER A 5 -39.34 24.49 26.40
C SER A 5 -40.37 24.98 25.39
N TYR A 6 -39.96 25.23 24.14
CA TYR A 6 -40.87 25.66 23.08
C TYR A 6 -41.90 24.58 22.71
N ILE A 7 -41.46 23.33 22.52
CA ILE A 7 -42.37 22.21 22.21
C ILE A 7 -43.32 21.91 23.38
N TYR A 8 -42.83 21.99 24.61
CA TYR A 8 -43.67 21.86 25.80
C TYR A 8 -44.82 22.88 25.80
N HIS A 9 -44.50 24.16 25.60
CA HIS A 9 -45.52 25.23 25.55
C HIS A 9 -46.43 25.15 24.33
N LEU A 10 -45.93 24.64 23.20
CA LEU A 10 -46.77 24.36 22.04
C LEU A 10 -47.79 23.25 22.37
N ASN A 11 -47.34 22.17 23.01
CA ASN A 11 -48.17 21.02 23.34
C ASN A 11 -49.23 21.30 24.42
N THR A 12 -49.03 22.29 25.30
CA THR A 12 -50.05 22.71 26.27
C THR A 12 -51.29 23.34 25.62
N GLU A 13 -51.13 23.92 24.42
CA GLU A 13 -52.20 24.61 23.68
C GLU A 13 -52.80 23.73 22.55
N LEU A 14 -52.22 22.54 22.32
CA LEU A 14 -52.66 21.56 21.33
C LEU A 14 -53.40 20.39 22.01
N LEU A 15 -54.40 19.84 21.31
CA LEU A 15 -55.07 18.61 21.73
C LEU A 15 -54.10 17.44 21.64
N GLU A 16 -54.30 16.39 22.44
CA GLU A 16 -53.39 15.25 22.50
C GLU A 16 -53.15 14.58 21.14
N ASN A 17 -54.19 14.49 20.30
CA ASN A 17 -54.11 13.96 18.94
C ASN A 17 -53.44 14.91 17.92
N GLU A 18 -53.17 16.16 18.29
CA GLU A 18 -52.50 17.18 17.46
C GLU A 18 -51.01 17.32 17.77
N ARG A 19 -50.50 16.65 18.82
CA ARG A 19 -49.11 16.74 19.30
C ARG A 19 -48.16 15.89 18.46
N ILE A 20 -47.99 16.26 17.19
CA ILE A 20 -47.23 15.50 16.18
C ILE A 20 -45.90 16.17 15.78
N PHE A 21 -45.46 17.19 16.52
CA PHE A 21 -44.35 18.06 16.13
C PHE A 21 -43.11 17.84 16.99
N LYS A 22 -41.94 17.79 16.34
CA LYS A 22 -40.63 17.94 16.99
C LYS A 22 -39.92 19.17 16.41
N LEU A 23 -39.21 19.91 17.26
CA LEU A 23 -38.43 21.07 16.82
C LEU A 23 -37.13 20.58 16.19
N SER A 24 -36.92 20.90 14.91
CA SER A 24 -35.68 20.57 14.20
C SER A 24 -34.65 21.70 14.37
N SER A 25 -35.04 22.94 14.11
CA SER A 25 -34.14 24.09 14.24
C SER A 25 -34.90 25.40 14.45
N ALA A 26 -34.23 26.37 15.05
CA ALA A 26 -34.70 27.75 15.15
C ALA A 26 -33.53 28.69 14.78
N LEU A 27 -33.58 29.29 13.59
CA LEU A 27 -32.50 30.11 13.05
C LEU A 27 -32.91 31.57 12.97
N LEU A 28 -32.11 32.45 13.59
CA LEU A 28 -32.29 33.90 13.50
C LEU A 28 -31.47 34.46 12.34
N ASN A 29 -32.17 35.01 11.35
CA ASN A 29 -31.55 35.67 10.21
C ASN A 29 -31.17 37.12 10.53
N LYS A 30 -30.26 37.68 9.72
CA LYS A 30 -29.79 39.08 9.85
C LYS A 30 -30.89 40.13 9.69
N ASP A 31 -32.03 39.77 9.11
CA ASP A 31 -33.22 40.61 8.92
C ASP A 31 -34.23 40.51 10.08
N ASN A 32 -33.82 39.95 11.23
CA ASN A 32 -34.67 39.62 12.38
C ASN A 32 -35.83 38.64 12.08
N SER A 33 -35.79 37.93 10.95
CA SER A 33 -36.70 36.81 10.72
C SER A 33 -36.21 35.57 11.49
N LEU A 34 -37.10 34.99 12.29
CA LEU A 34 -36.83 33.75 13.03
C LEU A 34 -37.49 32.60 12.29
N VAL A 35 -36.69 31.73 11.67
CA VAL A 35 -37.20 30.56 10.95
C VAL A 35 -37.22 29.37 11.91
N ILE A 36 -38.43 28.89 12.22
CA ILE A 36 -38.68 27.75 13.09
C ILE A 36 -39.08 26.57 12.20
N THR A 37 -38.27 25.52 12.20
CA THR A 37 -38.53 24.30 11.43
C THR A 37 -39.06 23.23 12.37
N LEU A 38 -40.31 22.81 12.12
CA LEU A 38 -40.95 21.68 12.80
C LEU A 38 -40.96 20.48 11.86
N ILE A 39 -40.55 19.33 12.37
CA ILE A 39 -40.63 18.06 11.64
C ILE A 39 -41.86 17.27 12.10
N VAL A 40 -42.43 16.51 11.15
CA VAL A 40 -43.63 15.68 11.34
C VAL A 40 -43.45 14.38 10.55
N ASN A 41 -43.77 13.25 11.17
CA ASN A 41 -43.74 11.95 10.52
C ASN A 41 -44.62 11.94 9.26
N ALA A 42 -44.15 11.32 8.18
CA ALA A 42 -44.83 11.26 6.90
C ALA A 42 -46.31 10.83 6.97
N LYS A 43 -46.65 9.87 7.83
CA LYS A 43 -48.03 9.40 7.98
C LYS A 43 -48.93 10.48 8.59
N ASP A 44 -48.42 11.24 9.55
CA ASP A 44 -49.17 12.31 10.22
C ASP A 44 -49.16 13.61 9.40
N TYR A 45 -48.10 13.85 8.62
CA TYR A 45 -48.04 14.99 7.70
C TYR A 45 -49.15 14.92 6.66
N ASP A 46 -49.40 13.74 6.08
CA ASP A 46 -50.42 13.59 5.03
C ASP A 46 -51.84 13.50 5.61
N ASN A 47 -52.02 12.92 6.81
CA ASN A 47 -53.35 12.61 7.35
C ASN A 47 -53.84 13.58 8.44
N LYS A 48 -52.93 14.22 9.19
CA LYS A 48 -53.27 15.04 10.37
C LYS A 48 -52.90 16.52 10.22
N LEU A 49 -51.93 16.88 9.37
CA LEU A 49 -51.47 18.26 9.23
C LEU A 49 -52.38 19.11 8.33
N SER A 50 -53.58 19.44 8.84
CA SER A 50 -54.55 20.31 8.16
C SER A 50 -54.13 21.79 8.13
N ALA A 51 -54.76 22.60 7.27
CA ALA A 51 -54.54 24.04 7.24
C ALA A 51 -54.87 24.72 8.58
N GLU A 52 -55.93 24.27 9.25
CA GLU A 52 -56.36 24.75 10.57
C GLU A 52 -55.30 24.49 11.63
N LEU A 53 -54.69 23.29 11.63
CA LEU A 53 -53.64 22.95 12.59
C LEU A 53 -52.38 23.80 12.35
N LYS A 54 -52.01 24.03 11.08
CA LYS A 54 -50.87 24.92 10.74
C LYS A 54 -51.09 26.34 11.25
N ASP A 55 -52.30 26.88 11.14
CA ASP A 55 -52.63 28.23 11.61
C ASP A 55 -52.72 28.32 13.14
N LYS A 56 -53.18 27.25 13.81
CA LYS A 56 -53.13 27.13 15.27
C LYS A 56 -51.69 27.17 15.77
N VAL A 57 -50.79 26.38 15.18
CA VAL A 57 -49.36 26.37 15.52
C VAL A 57 -48.72 27.75 15.30
N ARG A 58 -49.03 28.43 14.19
CA ARG A 58 -48.58 29.81 13.93
C ARG A 58 -49.06 30.80 14.98
N THR A 59 -50.30 30.67 15.42
CA THR A 59 -50.90 31.55 16.43
C THR A 59 -50.23 31.36 17.79
N VAL A 60 -50.02 30.11 18.22
CA VAL A 60 -49.33 29.81 19.48
C VAL A 60 -47.89 30.30 19.44
N THR A 61 -47.18 30.05 18.34
CA THR A 61 -45.79 30.49 18.16
C THR A 61 -45.63 32.01 18.24
N ARG A 62 -46.56 32.77 17.66
CA ARG A 62 -46.57 34.25 17.77
C ARG A 62 -46.75 34.74 19.21
N LYS A 63 -47.44 34.00 20.07
CA LYS A 63 -47.56 34.35 21.49
C LYS A 63 -46.26 34.07 22.26
N LEU A 64 -45.49 33.06 21.84
CA LEU A 64 -44.27 32.62 22.51
C LEU A 64 -43.03 33.43 22.09
N VAL A 65 -43.00 33.93 20.86
CA VAL A 65 -41.86 34.69 20.31
C VAL A 65 -42.05 36.20 20.55
N PRO A 66 -41.04 36.93 21.05
CA PRO A 66 -41.13 38.38 21.25
C PRO A 66 -41.48 39.16 19.98
N GLU A 67 -42.24 40.26 20.10
CA GLU A 67 -42.73 41.07 18.97
C GLU A 67 -41.63 41.64 18.05
N CYS A 68 -40.40 41.75 18.55
CA CYS A 68 -39.26 42.22 17.78
C CYS A 68 -38.77 41.21 16.71
N TYR A 69 -39.25 39.97 16.74
CA TYR A 69 -38.93 38.94 15.75
C TYR A 69 -40.13 38.60 14.89
N ASN A 70 -39.88 38.24 13.63
CA ASN A 70 -40.92 37.78 12.72
C ASN A 70 -40.80 36.26 12.53
N PRO A 71 -41.59 35.43 13.27
CA PRO A 71 -41.48 33.98 13.18
C PRO A 71 -42.08 33.45 11.88
N LYS A 72 -41.28 32.69 11.12
CA LYS A 72 -41.72 31.90 9.97
C LYS A 72 -41.63 30.42 10.31
N ILE A 73 -42.76 29.73 10.22
CA ILE A 73 -42.83 28.29 10.54
C ILE A 73 -42.77 27.47 9.26
N LEU A 74 -41.79 26.58 9.20
CA LEU A 74 -41.66 25.58 8.15
C LEU A 74 -42.03 24.21 8.73
N PHE A 75 -42.87 23.47 8.01
CA PHE A 75 -43.22 22.09 8.35
C PHE A 75 -42.48 21.18 7.38
N LYS A 76 -41.58 20.35 7.89
CA LYS A 76 -40.81 19.39 7.10
C LYS A 76 -41.36 17.99 7.34
N LYS A 77 -41.71 17.31 6.25
CA LYS A 77 -42.10 15.90 6.26
C LYS A 77 -40.85 15.04 6.45
N THR A 78 -40.87 14.12 7.40
CA THR A 78 -39.75 13.20 7.64
C THR A 78 -40.19 11.74 7.50
N ILE A 79 -39.28 10.92 6.98
CA ILE A 79 -39.40 9.46 6.89
C ILE A 79 -38.18 8.91 7.61
N SER A 80 -38.33 7.86 8.39
CA SER A 80 -37.25 7.31 9.22
C SER A 80 -36.93 5.88 8.78
N ASP A 81 -36.78 5.69 7.47
CA ASP A 81 -36.28 4.43 6.92
C ASP A 81 -34.75 4.39 6.93
N GLU A 82 -34.21 3.18 6.86
CA GLU A 82 -32.77 2.92 6.88
C GLU A 82 -32.02 3.69 5.78
N SER A 83 -32.59 3.77 4.59
CA SER A 83 -31.98 4.48 3.45
C SER A 83 -31.84 5.98 3.70
N TYR A 84 -32.84 6.60 4.32
CA TYR A 84 -32.83 8.03 4.64
C TYR A 84 -31.86 8.34 5.78
N ILE A 85 -31.80 7.48 6.80
CA ILE A 85 -30.87 7.64 7.93
C ILE A 85 -29.42 7.55 7.43
N ASN A 86 -29.12 6.57 6.56
CA ASN A 86 -27.80 6.46 5.95
C ASN A 86 -27.44 7.69 5.10
N GLN A 87 -28.40 8.26 4.37
CA GLN A 87 -28.19 9.52 3.66
C GLN A 87 -27.86 10.67 4.62
N LEU A 88 -28.58 10.80 5.74
CA LEU A 88 -28.31 11.82 6.74
C LEU A 88 -26.94 11.67 7.41
N ILE A 89 -26.52 10.43 7.71
CA ILE A 89 -25.18 10.15 8.24
C ILE A 89 -24.10 10.59 7.25
N ASN A 90 -24.29 10.30 5.97
CA ASN A 90 -23.39 10.75 4.91
C ASN A 90 -23.34 12.28 4.80
N ASP A 91 -24.49 12.95 4.84
CA ASP A 91 -24.58 14.42 4.80
C ASP A 91 -23.90 15.08 6.00
N PHE A 92 -24.00 14.47 7.18
CA PHE A 92 -23.31 14.92 8.39
C PHE A 92 -21.80 14.86 8.21
N PHE A 93 -21.24 13.70 7.86
CA PHE A 93 -19.80 13.56 7.71
C PHE A 93 -19.27 14.33 6.49
N TYR A 94 -20.07 14.53 5.43
CA TYR A 94 -19.67 15.40 4.33
C TYR A 94 -19.40 16.83 4.78
N LYS A 95 -20.17 17.35 5.73
CA LYS A 95 -20.02 18.72 6.25
C LYS A 95 -18.98 18.81 7.37
N GLU A 96 -19.02 17.89 8.32
CA GLU A 96 -18.20 17.95 9.54
C GLU A 96 -16.80 17.36 9.34
N SER A 97 -16.67 16.29 8.56
CA SER A 97 -15.38 15.64 8.32
C SER A 97 -15.40 14.78 7.05
N PRO A 98 -15.08 15.38 5.89
CA PRO A 98 -14.98 14.65 4.62
C PRO A 98 -13.99 13.47 4.68
N LEU A 99 -13.01 13.55 5.58
CA LEU A 99 -12.03 12.49 5.82
C LEU A 99 -12.65 11.25 6.46
N VAL A 100 -13.55 11.43 7.44
CA VAL A 100 -14.29 10.34 8.08
C VAL A 100 -15.26 9.73 7.08
N LEU A 101 -15.99 10.56 6.32
CA LEU A 101 -16.90 10.09 5.26
C LEU A 101 -16.20 9.17 4.25
N ARG A 102 -15.01 9.55 3.79
CA ARG A 102 -14.24 8.75 2.81
C ARG A 102 -13.78 7.40 3.35
N LYS A 103 -13.79 7.22 4.68
CA LYS A 103 -13.31 6.03 5.37
C LYS A 103 -14.42 5.17 5.95
N LEU A 104 -15.63 5.71 6.04
CA LEU A 104 -16.85 4.95 6.34
C LEU A 104 -17.27 4.19 5.08
N SER A 105 -17.48 2.89 5.21
CA SER A 105 -18.10 2.07 4.16
C SER A 105 -19.58 1.87 4.48
N ASP A 106 -20.42 1.61 3.47
CA ASP A 106 -21.86 1.35 3.68
C ASP A 106 -22.10 0.16 4.62
N CYS A 107 -21.16 -0.80 4.68
CA CYS A 107 -21.20 -1.96 5.56
C CYS A 107 -20.77 -1.68 7.01
N SER A 108 -20.27 -0.46 7.29
CA SER A 108 -19.86 -0.02 8.63
C SER A 108 -21.02 0.55 9.43
N ILE A 109 -22.21 0.69 8.84
CA ILE A 109 -23.37 1.32 9.47
C ILE A 109 -24.48 0.29 9.54
N THR A 110 -24.89 -0.06 10.75
CA THR A 110 -26.08 -0.89 10.98
C THR A 110 -27.10 -0.07 11.74
N THR A 111 -28.31 -0.01 11.20
CA THR A 111 -29.40 0.80 11.74
C THR A 111 -30.53 -0.12 12.19
N GLU A 112 -30.82 -0.10 13.49
CA GLU A 112 -31.94 -0.85 14.06
C GLU A 112 -33.07 0.12 14.40
N THR A 113 -34.19 0.00 13.68
CA THR A 113 -35.37 0.85 13.89
C THR A 113 -36.32 0.21 14.89
N GLY A 114 -36.38 0.76 16.10
CA GLY A 114 -37.39 0.44 17.10
C GLY A 114 -38.68 1.27 16.92
N TYR A 115 -39.62 1.15 17.86
CA TYR A 115 -40.88 1.90 17.82
C TYR A 115 -40.69 3.40 18.10
N ASP A 116 -39.86 3.75 19.09
CA ASP A 116 -39.59 5.15 19.50
C ASP A 116 -38.11 5.53 19.44
N THR A 117 -37.23 4.54 19.32
CA THR A 117 -35.76 4.70 19.31
C THR A 117 -35.16 4.09 18.06
N ILE A 118 -34.15 4.76 17.51
CA ILE A 118 -33.33 4.26 16.40
C ILE A 118 -31.90 4.15 16.89
N THR A 119 -31.35 2.94 16.81
CA THR A 119 -29.97 2.68 17.17
C THR A 119 -29.13 2.64 15.91
N VAL A 120 -28.19 3.58 15.81
CA VAL A 120 -27.18 3.61 14.75
C VAL A 120 -25.90 3.04 15.35
N ASN A 121 -25.51 1.86 14.90
CA ASN A 121 -24.22 1.28 15.28
C ASN A 121 -23.21 1.49 14.15
N LEU A 122 -22.09 2.12 14.50
CA LEU A 122 -20.96 2.34 13.61
C LEU A 122 -19.86 1.35 13.96
N ASP A 123 -19.66 0.38 13.06
CA ASP A 123 -18.65 -0.65 13.20
C ASP A 123 -17.33 -0.21 12.54
N LEU A 124 -16.37 0.17 13.38
CA LEU A 124 -15.21 0.96 12.99
C LEU A 124 -13.88 0.23 13.24
N PRO A 125 -12.91 0.29 12.30
CA PRO A 125 -11.56 -0.22 12.54
C PRO A 125 -10.85 0.59 13.65
N PRO A 126 -9.84 0.01 14.34
CA PRO A 126 -9.24 0.60 15.54
C PRO A 126 -8.77 2.05 15.40
N TYR A 127 -8.13 2.39 14.28
CA TYR A 127 -7.63 3.75 14.04
C TYR A 127 -8.78 4.78 13.93
N LEU A 128 -9.91 4.39 13.34
CA LEU A 128 -11.06 5.28 13.13
C LEU A 128 -11.90 5.36 14.41
N TYR A 129 -12.05 4.24 15.12
CA TYR A 129 -12.70 4.19 16.42
C TYR A 129 -12.06 5.18 17.41
N SER A 130 -10.75 5.09 17.63
CA SER A 130 -10.04 6.00 18.55
C SER A 130 -10.11 7.45 18.08
N PHE A 131 -10.08 7.72 16.77
CA PHE A 131 -10.24 9.06 16.25
C PHE A 131 -11.66 9.61 16.53
N MET A 132 -12.69 8.79 16.29
CA MET A 132 -14.08 9.21 16.45
C MET A 132 -14.47 9.42 17.90
N GLU A 133 -13.99 8.56 18.79
CA GLU A 133 -14.17 8.64 20.24
C GLU A 133 -13.51 9.92 20.80
N ASN A 134 -12.23 10.15 20.50
CA ASN A 134 -11.48 11.32 20.99
C ASN A 134 -12.08 12.67 20.54
N ASN A 135 -12.82 12.68 19.42
CA ASN A 135 -13.43 13.90 18.88
C ASN A 135 -14.94 14.01 19.18
N GLY A 136 -15.50 13.07 19.95
CA GLY A 136 -16.91 13.06 20.37
C GLY A 136 -17.90 12.96 19.20
N TYR A 137 -17.56 12.23 18.14
CA TYR A 137 -18.42 12.17 16.94
C TYR A 137 -19.73 11.42 17.16
N ALA A 138 -19.79 10.47 18.11
CA ALA A 138 -21.02 9.77 18.46
C ALA A 138 -22.11 10.75 18.96
N GLU A 139 -21.75 11.61 19.91
CA GLU A 139 -22.67 12.62 20.46
C GLU A 139 -23.08 13.65 19.40
N LYS A 140 -22.14 14.12 18.59
CA LYS A 140 -22.41 15.09 17.51
C LYS A 140 -23.35 14.51 16.45
N LEU A 141 -23.11 13.27 16.03
CA LEU A 141 -23.95 12.59 15.06
C LEU A 141 -25.35 12.32 15.64
N ALA A 142 -25.43 11.84 16.88
CA ALA A 142 -26.72 11.65 17.57
C ALA A 142 -27.50 12.96 17.65
N GLY A 143 -26.85 14.07 18.01
CA GLY A 143 -27.48 15.40 18.05
C GLY A 143 -28.01 15.85 16.68
N PHE A 144 -27.21 15.66 15.62
CA PHE A 144 -27.63 15.97 14.26
C PHE A 144 -28.84 15.13 13.82
N LEU A 145 -28.77 13.81 13.96
CA LEU A 145 -29.85 12.91 13.54
C LEU A 145 -31.14 13.19 14.34
N ASN A 146 -31.03 13.40 15.66
CA ASN A 146 -32.17 13.78 16.50
C ASN A 146 -32.86 15.09 16.05
N SER A 147 -32.15 15.99 15.38
CA SER A 147 -32.71 17.23 14.82
C SER A 147 -33.40 17.04 13.47
N GLU A 148 -33.13 15.93 12.78
CA GLU A 148 -33.62 15.67 11.42
C GLU A 148 -34.75 14.64 11.38
N ILE A 149 -34.90 13.78 12.41
CA ILE A 149 -35.95 12.75 12.49
C ILE A 149 -36.75 12.80 13.80
N MET A 150 -37.93 12.16 13.82
CA MET A 150 -38.88 12.23 14.93
C MET A 150 -38.44 11.36 16.12
N GLU A 151 -38.00 10.15 15.84
CA GLU A 151 -37.54 9.15 16.80
C GLU A 151 -36.28 9.63 17.54
N THR A 152 -36.02 9.04 18.71
CA THR A 152 -34.78 9.30 19.45
C THR A 152 -33.67 8.46 18.88
N VAL A 153 -32.56 9.08 18.51
CA VAL A 153 -31.41 8.41 17.90
C VAL A 153 -30.30 8.22 18.93
N GLU A 154 -29.88 6.98 19.09
CA GLU A 154 -28.70 6.59 19.85
C GLU A 154 -27.62 6.15 18.89
N VAL A 155 -26.41 6.67 19.06
CA VAL A 155 -25.25 6.31 18.24
C VAL A 155 -24.25 5.56 19.09
N THR A 156 -23.97 4.32 18.70
CA THR A 156 -22.96 3.47 19.33
C THR A 156 -21.79 3.31 18.37
N LEU A 157 -20.57 3.41 18.90
CA LEU A 157 -19.37 3.05 18.17
C LEU A 157 -18.97 1.64 18.61
N THR A 158 -18.86 0.70 17.69
CA THR A 158 -18.28 -0.62 17.94
C THR A 158 -16.90 -0.71 17.31
N LEU A 159 -15.98 -1.32 18.05
CA LEU A 159 -14.64 -1.62 17.55
C LEU A 159 -14.70 -2.89 16.70
N ASN A 160 -14.54 -2.74 15.39
CA ASN A 160 -14.41 -3.85 14.47
C ASN A 160 -12.97 -4.34 14.47
N THR A 161 -12.71 -5.43 15.20
CA THR A 161 -11.41 -6.13 15.21
C THR A 161 -11.24 -7.07 14.03
N LYS A 162 -12.22 -7.14 13.12
CA LYS A 162 -12.27 -8.03 11.95
C LYS A 162 -12.10 -7.32 10.60
N SER A 163 -12.02 -5.98 10.55
CA SER A 163 -12.06 -5.20 9.29
C SER A 163 -10.81 -4.41 8.93
N ASP A 164 -9.61 -4.87 9.31
CA ASP A 164 -8.35 -4.28 8.83
C ASP A 164 -7.99 -4.64 7.37
N LYS A 165 -8.90 -5.18 6.57
CA LYS A 165 -8.58 -5.66 5.21
C LYS A 165 -8.82 -4.70 4.04
N GLN A 166 -9.47 -3.55 4.20
CA GLN A 166 -9.73 -2.65 3.07
C GLN A 166 -9.78 -1.16 3.46
N ALA A 167 -8.63 -0.50 3.64
CA ALA A 167 -8.38 0.89 3.19
C ALA A 167 -7.15 1.54 3.86
N SER A 168 -5.95 0.99 3.66
CA SER A 168 -4.70 1.69 3.91
C SER A 168 -3.72 1.55 2.73
N LEU A 169 -4.00 2.27 1.63
CA LEU A 169 -2.89 2.93 0.92
C LEU A 169 -2.37 4.06 1.82
N ILE A 170 -1.66 3.69 2.90
CA ILE A 170 -0.95 4.64 3.75
C ILE A 170 0.49 4.69 3.26
N LYS A 171 0.82 5.88 2.76
CA LYS A 171 2.15 6.26 2.28
C LYS A 171 3.19 5.94 3.34
N ARG A 172 4.24 5.23 2.91
CA ARG A 172 5.53 5.15 3.60
C ARG A 172 5.91 6.54 4.12
N LYS A 173 6.20 6.66 5.41
CA LYS A 173 6.85 7.87 5.96
C LYS A 173 8.14 8.10 5.15
N PRO A 174 8.40 9.30 4.61
CA PRO A 174 9.74 9.63 4.16
C PRO A 174 10.61 9.72 5.42
N GLN A 175 11.42 8.69 5.68
CA GLN A 175 12.48 8.81 6.68
C GLN A 175 13.61 9.67 6.09
N GLU A 176 14.16 10.55 6.92
CA GLU A 176 15.23 11.47 6.54
C GLU A 176 16.50 10.70 6.14
N HIS A 177 16.89 10.83 4.88
CA HIS A 177 18.10 10.20 4.36
C HIS A 177 19.35 11.00 4.76
N LYS A 178 20.32 10.33 5.40
CA LYS A 178 21.72 10.76 5.35
C LYS A 178 22.18 10.66 3.89
N THR A 179 22.27 11.79 3.19
CA THR A 179 22.70 11.81 1.80
C THR A 179 24.20 11.53 1.72
N SER A 180 24.58 10.28 1.46
CA SER A 180 25.91 9.96 0.96
C SER A 180 26.03 10.51 -0.48
N LEU A 181 27.19 11.06 -0.82
CA LEU A 181 27.45 11.54 -2.18
C LEU A 181 27.57 10.33 -3.11
N LYS A 182 26.59 10.13 -4.00
CA LYS A 182 26.58 9.07 -5.02
C LYS A 182 27.52 9.44 -6.18
N ILE A 183 28.75 8.96 -6.11
CA ILE A 183 29.83 9.20 -7.09
C ILE A 183 30.26 7.89 -7.76
N ILE A 184 30.73 7.98 -9.00
CA ILE A 184 31.29 6.86 -9.78
C ILE A 184 32.80 7.04 -9.84
N GLU A 185 33.54 5.97 -9.56
CA GLU A 185 34.98 5.96 -9.74
C GLU A 185 35.34 5.84 -11.22
N VAL A 186 36.19 6.74 -11.68
CA VAL A 186 36.75 6.74 -13.04
C VAL A 186 38.27 6.77 -12.98
N TYR A 187 38.90 6.06 -13.90
CA TYR A 187 40.35 5.92 -14.02
C TYR A 187 40.81 6.35 -15.41
N ASP A 188 42.12 6.57 -15.56
CA ASP A 188 42.77 6.83 -16.86
C ASP A 188 42.14 7.98 -17.66
N LEU A 189 41.86 9.10 -16.99
CA LEU A 189 41.28 10.29 -17.62
C LEU A 189 42.24 10.89 -18.66
N LYS A 190 41.93 10.71 -19.94
CA LYS A 190 42.61 11.35 -21.06
C LYS A 190 41.74 12.49 -21.60
N SER A 191 42.19 13.73 -21.40
CA SER A 191 41.46 14.93 -21.82
C SER A 191 41.30 14.99 -23.34
N VAL A 192 40.05 15.15 -23.81
CA VAL A 192 39.71 15.39 -25.21
C VAL A 192 39.41 16.87 -25.42
N VAL A 193 38.61 17.47 -24.53
CA VAL A 193 38.33 18.91 -24.50
C VAL A 193 38.32 19.36 -23.04
N GLY A 194 39.38 20.04 -22.61
CA GLY A 194 39.51 20.52 -21.22
C GLY A 194 39.64 19.40 -20.18
N ALA A 195 40.23 19.71 -19.03
CA ALA A 195 40.43 18.72 -17.96
C ALA A 195 39.20 18.63 -17.04
N ILE A 196 38.70 17.41 -16.82
CA ILE A 196 37.63 17.14 -15.85
C ILE A 196 38.13 17.51 -14.44
N SER A 197 37.32 18.26 -13.70
CA SER A 197 37.72 18.83 -12.40
C SER A 197 37.06 18.17 -11.19
N ARG A 198 36.06 17.30 -11.40
CA ARG A 198 35.25 16.68 -10.35
C ARG A 198 35.02 15.22 -10.65
N MET A 199 34.72 14.43 -9.61
CA MET A 199 34.28 13.05 -9.79
C MET A 199 32.87 13.03 -10.37
N PRO A 200 32.58 12.11 -11.30
CA PRO A 200 31.25 11.97 -11.86
C PRO A 200 30.25 11.48 -10.82
N LYS A 201 29.04 12.04 -10.84
CA LYS A 201 27.88 11.55 -10.09
C LYS A 201 27.04 10.63 -10.96
N TYR A 202 26.11 9.92 -10.32
CA TYR A 202 25.13 9.11 -11.03
C TYR A 202 24.27 9.99 -11.94
N ILE A 203 24.00 9.54 -13.16
CA ILE A 203 23.11 10.23 -14.10
C ILE A 203 21.72 10.40 -13.48
N SER A 204 21.21 9.39 -12.78
CA SER A 204 19.94 9.48 -12.03
C SER A 204 19.87 10.66 -11.03
N GLU A 205 21.00 11.07 -10.43
CA GLU A 205 21.08 12.24 -9.56
C GLU A 205 21.19 13.54 -10.36
N ALA A 206 21.92 13.54 -11.47
CA ALA A 206 22.07 14.70 -12.36
C ALA A 206 20.75 15.10 -13.05
N LEU A 207 19.80 14.16 -13.20
CA LEU A 207 18.49 14.37 -13.80
C LEU A 207 17.43 14.94 -12.84
N LYS A 208 17.75 15.15 -11.55
CA LYS A 208 16.76 15.63 -10.56
C LYS A 208 16.40 17.11 -10.71
N ALA A 209 17.33 17.93 -11.19
CA ALA A 209 17.13 19.38 -11.33
C ALA A 209 18.14 19.98 -12.32
N GLU A 210 17.78 21.15 -12.88
CA GLU A 210 18.73 21.96 -13.66
C GLU A 210 19.93 22.37 -12.80
N SER A 211 21.11 22.44 -13.42
CA SER A 211 22.33 22.79 -12.70
C SER A 211 23.42 23.28 -13.63
N GLU A 212 24.22 24.24 -13.14
CA GLU A 212 25.25 24.91 -13.96
C GLU A 212 26.55 24.11 -14.12
N ASN A 213 26.79 23.12 -13.26
CA ASN A 213 28.02 22.32 -13.34
C ASN A 213 27.84 20.91 -12.76
N GLN A 214 27.50 19.96 -13.63
CA GLN A 214 27.47 18.53 -13.32
C GLN A 214 28.63 17.82 -13.98
N THR A 215 29.08 16.75 -13.34
CA THR A 215 30.01 15.80 -13.93
C THR A 215 29.35 14.45 -13.91
N VAL A 216 29.29 13.79 -15.07
CA VAL A 216 28.73 12.45 -15.25
C VAL A 216 29.69 11.64 -16.11
N CYS A 217 29.61 10.32 -16.06
CA CYS A 217 30.33 9.44 -16.97
C CYS A 217 29.37 8.43 -17.59
N GLY A 218 29.73 7.80 -18.69
CA GLY A 218 28.91 6.76 -19.28
C GLY A 218 29.45 6.24 -20.59
N LYS A 219 28.79 5.20 -21.10
CA LYS A 219 29.04 4.67 -22.44
C LYS A 219 28.30 5.52 -23.47
N VAL A 220 29.01 5.94 -24.51
CA VAL A 220 28.48 6.73 -25.63
C VAL A 220 27.62 5.85 -26.53
N SER A 221 26.47 6.36 -26.93
CA SER A 221 25.61 5.80 -27.97
C SER A 221 24.93 6.92 -28.78
N GLN A 222 24.42 6.60 -29.98
CA GLN A 222 23.74 7.56 -30.85
C GLN A 222 24.61 8.78 -31.20
N PHE A 223 25.91 8.58 -31.35
CA PHE A 223 26.85 9.63 -31.71
C PHE A 223 26.57 10.17 -33.12
N SER A 224 26.41 11.48 -33.24
CA SER A 224 26.10 12.14 -34.51
C SER A 224 26.70 13.53 -34.56
N GLN A 225 27.32 13.86 -35.70
CA GLN A 225 27.76 15.21 -36.03
C GLN A 225 26.70 15.91 -36.88
N LYS A 226 26.38 17.16 -36.52
CA LYS A 226 25.39 18.01 -37.18
C LYS A 226 25.96 19.41 -37.38
N VAL A 227 25.31 20.21 -38.23
CA VAL A 227 25.68 21.61 -38.48
C VAL A 227 24.54 22.51 -38.01
N SER A 228 24.88 23.51 -37.20
CA SER A 228 23.89 24.47 -36.70
C SER A 228 23.35 25.32 -37.85
N LYS A 229 22.02 25.33 -38.03
CA LYS A 229 21.37 26.18 -39.05
C LYS A 229 21.57 27.68 -38.80
N ASN A 230 21.77 28.08 -37.54
CA ASN A 230 21.89 29.49 -37.15
C ASN A 230 23.32 30.02 -37.23
N THR A 231 24.32 29.17 -36.98
CA THR A 231 25.73 29.61 -36.84
C THR A 231 26.66 28.97 -37.86
N GLY A 232 26.21 27.97 -38.63
CA GLY A 232 27.03 27.23 -39.59
C GLY A 232 28.14 26.36 -38.97
N LYS A 233 28.27 26.37 -37.63
CA LYS A 233 29.30 25.60 -36.91
C LYS A 233 28.88 24.16 -36.68
N PRO A 234 29.82 23.20 -36.69
CA PRO A 234 29.54 21.82 -36.33
C PRO A 234 29.24 21.69 -34.82
N PHE A 235 28.29 20.83 -34.49
CA PHE A 235 27.99 20.40 -33.14
C PHE A 235 27.77 18.89 -33.12
N PHE A 236 28.00 18.28 -31.97
CA PHE A 236 27.94 16.83 -31.80
C PHE A 236 26.87 16.50 -30.77
N THR A 237 26.08 15.45 -31.05
CA THR A 237 25.04 14.94 -30.16
C THR A 237 25.32 13.48 -29.84
N MET A 238 25.10 13.07 -28.59
CA MET A 238 25.24 11.69 -28.13
C MET A 238 24.33 11.41 -26.94
N LYS A 239 24.16 10.13 -26.61
CA LYS A 239 23.60 9.67 -25.34
C LYS A 239 24.67 9.01 -24.49
N LEU A 240 24.61 9.28 -23.19
CA LEU A 240 25.46 8.67 -22.19
C LEU A 240 24.61 7.77 -21.30
N ASP A 241 25.09 6.56 -21.05
CA ASP A 241 24.48 5.58 -20.14
C ASP A 241 25.50 5.11 -19.10
N ASP A 242 25.16 5.29 -17.83
CA ASP A 242 25.98 4.89 -16.69
C ASP A 242 25.39 3.73 -15.90
N THR A 243 24.37 3.05 -16.42
CA THR A 243 23.51 2.03 -15.77
C THR A 243 22.55 2.54 -14.70
N THR A 244 22.72 3.76 -14.20
CA THR A 244 21.77 4.42 -13.28
C THR A 244 20.75 5.27 -14.02
N GLY A 245 21.09 5.74 -15.23
CA GLY A 245 20.18 6.48 -16.11
C GLY A 245 20.83 6.80 -17.45
N GLN A 246 20.05 7.47 -18.31
CA GLN A 246 20.51 7.93 -19.61
C GLN A 246 20.32 9.45 -19.73
N ILE A 247 21.30 10.14 -20.33
CA ILE A 247 21.23 11.58 -20.59
C ILE A 247 21.73 11.92 -21.98
N GLU A 248 21.04 12.84 -22.66
CA GLU A 248 21.50 13.40 -23.92
C GLU A 248 22.57 14.45 -23.66
N ALA A 249 23.68 14.37 -24.40
CA ALA A 249 24.79 15.31 -24.29
C ALA A 249 25.10 15.97 -25.63
N VAL A 250 25.34 17.27 -25.61
CA VAL A 250 25.58 18.10 -26.80
C VAL A 250 26.86 18.90 -26.65
N PHE A 251 27.77 18.76 -27.59
CA PHE A 251 29.01 19.54 -27.66
C PHE A 251 28.96 20.56 -28.80
N PHE A 252 29.20 21.82 -28.48
CA PHE A 252 29.37 22.89 -29.46
C PHE A 252 30.86 23.21 -29.58
N ALA A 253 31.47 22.87 -30.71
CA ALA A 253 32.87 23.15 -30.96
C ALA A 253 33.12 24.67 -31.03
N LYS A 254 34.21 25.13 -30.41
CA LYS A 254 34.58 26.57 -30.41
C LYS A 254 35.29 26.95 -31.71
N ASP A 255 36.17 26.05 -32.15
CA ASP A 255 37.06 26.14 -33.32
C ASP A 255 37.15 24.79 -34.04
N GLU A 256 37.76 24.76 -35.24
CA GLU A 256 37.89 23.54 -36.05
C GLU A 256 38.79 22.48 -35.37
N ALA A 257 39.87 22.90 -34.70
CA ALA A 257 40.79 22.00 -34.01
C ALA A 257 40.08 21.20 -32.89
N SER A 258 39.20 21.85 -32.13
CA SER A 258 38.38 21.20 -31.09
C SER A 258 37.32 20.28 -31.69
N ALA A 259 36.76 20.60 -32.86
CA ALA A 259 35.83 19.73 -33.58
C ALA A 259 36.53 18.45 -34.09
N GLU A 260 37.72 18.58 -34.68
CA GLU A 260 38.51 17.45 -35.18
C GLU A 260 38.99 16.54 -34.06
N SER A 261 39.52 17.11 -32.96
CA SER A 261 39.96 16.35 -31.79
C SER A 261 38.81 15.54 -31.19
N PHE A 262 37.62 16.15 -31.09
CA PHE A 262 36.42 15.51 -30.55
C PHE A 262 35.93 14.37 -31.45
N ALA A 263 35.85 14.60 -32.76
CA ALA A 263 35.42 13.60 -33.74
C ALA A 263 36.36 12.39 -33.84
N ARG A 264 37.66 12.58 -33.53
CA ARG A 264 38.66 11.51 -33.56
C ARG A 264 38.60 10.60 -32.33
N GLU A 265 38.36 11.16 -31.15
CA GLU A 265 38.46 10.43 -29.88
C GLU A 265 37.11 9.90 -29.38
N ILE A 266 35.98 10.43 -29.86
CA ILE A 266 34.64 10.05 -29.42
C ILE A 266 33.88 9.29 -30.51
N TYR A 267 33.34 8.13 -30.15
CA TYR A 267 32.59 7.24 -31.05
C TYR A 267 31.59 6.39 -30.24
N ASP A 268 30.65 5.73 -30.92
CA ASP A 268 29.69 4.84 -30.25
C ASP A 268 30.41 3.67 -29.55
N GLY A 269 30.15 3.52 -28.25
CA GLY A 269 30.81 2.55 -27.38
C GLY A 269 32.01 3.10 -26.61
N ALA A 270 32.47 4.32 -26.88
CA ALA A 270 33.50 4.97 -26.07
C ALA A 270 33.00 5.21 -24.62
N LEU A 271 33.90 5.09 -23.65
CA LEU A 271 33.64 5.41 -22.25
C LEU A 271 34.19 6.80 -21.94
N VAL A 272 33.31 7.70 -21.50
CA VAL A 272 33.64 9.12 -21.34
C VAL A 272 33.20 9.65 -20.00
N CYS A 273 33.93 10.66 -19.51
CA CYS A 273 33.55 11.51 -18.40
C CYS A 273 33.37 12.94 -18.91
N VAL A 274 32.24 13.55 -18.56
CA VAL A 274 31.75 14.79 -19.16
C VAL A 274 31.35 15.77 -18.06
N GLU A 275 31.79 17.02 -18.20
CA GLU A 275 31.44 18.11 -17.28
C GLU A 275 30.73 19.25 -18.02
N GLY A 276 29.62 19.74 -17.47
CA GLY A 276 28.87 20.87 -18.02
C GLY A 276 27.50 21.10 -17.40
N PRO A 277 26.76 22.13 -17.85
CA PRO A 277 25.44 22.43 -17.33
C PRO A 277 24.39 21.44 -17.88
N VAL A 278 23.44 21.06 -17.02
CA VAL A 278 22.27 20.27 -17.36
C VAL A 278 21.06 21.19 -17.40
N LYS A 279 20.37 21.24 -18.54
CA LYS A 279 19.21 22.11 -18.77
C LYS A 279 18.03 21.29 -19.26
N LEU A 280 16.82 21.68 -18.86
CA LEU A 280 15.60 21.07 -19.36
C LEU A 280 15.30 21.63 -20.75
N SER A 281 15.21 20.75 -21.74
CA SER A 281 14.78 21.14 -23.08
C SER A 281 13.28 21.43 -23.07
N THR A 282 12.89 22.67 -23.37
CA THR A 282 11.48 23.07 -23.49
C THR A 282 10.75 22.41 -24.67
N TYR A 283 11.50 21.82 -25.61
CA TYR A 283 10.95 21.16 -26.80
C TYR A 283 10.74 19.65 -26.61
N THR A 284 11.69 18.96 -25.96
CA THR A 284 11.64 17.50 -25.77
C THR A 284 11.20 17.09 -24.35
N GLY A 285 11.06 18.05 -23.42
CA GLY A 285 10.75 17.77 -22.02
C GLY A 285 11.84 16.97 -21.30
N SER A 286 13.02 16.82 -21.89
CA SER A 286 14.11 15.97 -21.41
C SER A 286 15.31 16.82 -20.99
N PHE A 287 16.05 16.37 -19.98
CA PHE A 287 17.28 17.03 -19.58
C PHE A 287 18.41 16.75 -20.57
N THR A 288 19.12 17.80 -20.96
CA THR A 288 20.26 17.73 -21.87
C THR A 288 21.48 18.36 -21.20
N LEU A 289 22.61 17.66 -21.26
CA LEU A 289 23.90 18.12 -20.78
C LEU A 289 24.66 18.83 -21.90
N GLN A 290 25.04 20.09 -21.70
CA GLN A 290 25.92 20.80 -22.63
C GLN A 290 27.38 20.57 -22.25
N ILE A 291 28.14 19.93 -23.13
CA ILE A 291 29.52 19.53 -22.85
C ILE A 291 30.41 20.78 -22.80
N ARG A 292 30.95 21.10 -21.62
CA ARG A 292 32.02 22.09 -21.46
C ARG A 292 33.39 21.43 -21.46
N ARG A 293 33.49 20.25 -20.84
CA ARG A 293 34.70 19.44 -20.81
C ARG A 293 34.39 17.96 -21.00
N ILE A 294 35.31 17.23 -21.64
CA ILE A 294 35.19 15.79 -21.87
C ILE A 294 36.56 15.12 -21.83
N SER A 295 36.61 13.95 -21.21
CA SER A 295 37.75 13.04 -21.22
C SER A 295 37.27 11.63 -21.56
N THR A 296 38.10 10.85 -22.25
CA THR A 296 37.96 9.39 -22.28
C THR A 296 38.48 8.82 -20.97
N CYS A 297 37.90 7.72 -20.49
CA CYS A 297 38.22 7.11 -19.20
C CYS A 297 37.84 5.64 -19.13
N ALA A 298 38.34 4.93 -18.13
CA ALA A 298 37.76 3.67 -17.68
C ALA A 298 36.75 3.93 -16.55
N ILE A 299 35.60 3.26 -16.58
CA ILE A 299 34.53 3.41 -15.58
C ILE A 299 34.49 2.17 -14.71
N ASN A 300 34.58 2.34 -13.39
CA ASN A 300 34.37 1.26 -12.44
C ASN A 300 32.87 1.07 -12.18
N TYR A 301 32.19 0.29 -13.02
CA TYR A 301 30.75 0.03 -12.81
C TYR A 301 30.45 -0.68 -11.48
N ALA A 302 31.41 -1.40 -10.89
CA ALA A 302 31.25 -1.99 -9.56
C ALA A 302 31.25 -0.93 -8.42
N SER A 303 31.76 0.28 -8.67
CA SER A 303 31.64 1.40 -7.73
C SER A 303 30.20 1.97 -7.66
N ILE A 304 29.36 1.62 -8.63
CA ILE A 304 27.95 2.00 -8.64
C ILE A 304 27.21 1.12 -7.64
N LYS A 305 27.16 1.60 -6.40
CA LYS A 305 26.23 1.11 -5.40
C LYS A 305 24.86 1.65 -5.79
N GLN A 306 24.05 0.84 -6.45
CA GLN A 306 22.61 1.07 -6.46
C GLN A 306 22.14 0.89 -5.01
N ASP A 307 22.25 1.93 -4.20
CA ASP A 307 21.54 2.02 -2.93
C ASP A 307 20.06 2.10 -3.31
N ILE A 308 19.46 0.93 -3.53
CA ILE A 308 18.03 0.77 -3.45
C ILE A 308 17.74 0.98 -1.97
N ASP A 309 17.12 2.11 -1.65
CA ASP A 309 16.62 2.33 -0.30
C ASP A 309 15.58 1.24 -0.01
N TYR A 310 16.00 0.19 0.69
CA TYR A 310 15.13 -0.90 1.09
C TYR A 310 14.22 -0.46 2.23
N TYR A 311 13.03 -1.03 2.27
CA TYR A 311 12.13 -0.85 3.40
C TYR A 311 12.56 -1.73 4.57
N GLU A 312 12.42 -1.18 5.76
CA GLU A 312 12.48 -1.95 7.00
C GLU A 312 11.21 -2.79 7.16
N GLU A 313 11.25 -3.74 8.11
CA GLU A 313 10.07 -4.53 8.43
C GLU A 313 8.95 -3.66 8.99
N SER A 314 7.71 -3.96 8.59
CA SER A 314 6.54 -3.26 9.11
C SER A 314 6.27 -3.66 10.56
N ASP A 315 5.72 -2.74 11.36
CA ASP A 315 5.23 -3.03 12.72
C ASP A 315 4.04 -4.01 12.69
N GLU A 316 3.26 -4.03 11.60
CA GLU A 316 2.04 -4.84 11.46
C GLU A 316 2.01 -5.59 10.11
N TYR A 317 1.31 -6.72 10.08
CA TYR A 317 0.97 -7.40 8.83
C TYR A 317 -0.25 -6.71 8.19
N MET A 318 -0.17 -6.36 6.92
CA MET A 318 -1.14 -5.48 6.24
C MET A 318 -2.18 -6.25 5.40
N THR A 319 -1.75 -7.29 4.71
CA THR A 319 -2.55 -8.07 3.76
C THR A 319 -2.76 -9.49 4.26
N ILE A 320 -1.67 -10.16 4.64
CA ILE A 320 -1.66 -11.55 5.07
C ILE A 320 -1.00 -11.62 6.44
N SER A 321 -1.78 -12.01 7.43
CA SER A 321 -1.29 -12.27 8.79
C SER A 321 -0.99 -13.77 8.95
N PRO A 322 0.10 -14.14 9.65
CA PRO A 322 0.36 -15.53 9.98
C PRO A 322 -0.74 -16.12 10.86
N GLU A 323 -0.96 -17.42 10.70
CA GLU A 323 -1.89 -18.20 11.52
C GLU A 323 -1.10 -19.17 12.41
N PRO A 324 -1.51 -19.44 13.66
CA PRO A 324 -0.88 -20.46 14.48
C PRO A 324 -0.90 -21.82 13.81
N TYR A 325 0.23 -22.53 13.81
CA TYR A 325 0.28 -23.91 13.33
C TYR A 325 -0.19 -24.87 14.42
N ILE A 326 -1.12 -25.76 14.08
CA ILE A 326 -1.60 -26.83 14.97
C ILE A 326 -1.17 -28.16 14.35
N ASP A 327 -0.25 -28.85 15.00
CA ASP A 327 0.14 -30.20 14.61
C ASP A 327 -0.82 -31.21 15.24
N GLU A 328 -1.72 -31.79 14.44
CA GLU A 328 -2.65 -32.82 14.93
C GLU A 328 -1.92 -34.07 15.47
N GLU A 329 -0.68 -34.33 15.04
CA GLU A 329 0.14 -35.44 15.53
C GLU A 329 0.73 -35.17 16.93
N GLN A 330 0.80 -33.92 17.38
CA GLN A 330 1.38 -33.52 18.68
C GLN A 330 0.37 -33.49 19.84
N LEU A 331 -0.84 -34.02 19.68
CA LEU A 331 -1.86 -34.10 20.75
C LEU A 331 -1.51 -35.05 21.92
N ASN A 332 -0.27 -35.54 22.01
CA ASN A 332 0.21 -36.23 23.20
C ASN A 332 0.54 -35.21 24.29
N LEU A 333 -0.29 -35.19 25.34
CA LEU A 333 -0.17 -34.34 26.54
C LEU A 333 1.18 -34.42 27.30
N PHE A 334 2.13 -35.23 26.83
CA PHE A 334 3.41 -35.56 27.48
C PHE A 334 4.65 -35.33 26.59
N ASP A 335 4.50 -34.91 25.33
CA ASP A 335 5.65 -34.67 24.42
C ASP A 335 6.27 -33.26 24.56
N ASP A 336 5.67 -32.38 25.37
CA ASP A 336 6.07 -30.97 25.50
C ASP A 336 7.39 -30.72 26.26
N GLU A 337 7.97 -31.73 26.91
CA GLU A 337 9.10 -31.54 27.84
C GLU A 337 10.50 -31.80 27.26
N LEU A 338 10.64 -32.28 26.02
CA LEU A 338 11.97 -32.48 25.45
C LEU A 338 12.52 -31.17 24.85
N PRO A 339 13.73 -30.73 25.28
CA PRO A 339 14.37 -29.57 24.69
C PRO A 339 14.71 -29.85 23.22
N ALA A 340 14.62 -28.82 22.39
CA ALA A 340 15.01 -28.92 20.99
C ALA A 340 16.46 -29.42 20.88
N PRO A 341 16.77 -30.31 19.91
CA PRO A 341 18.16 -30.63 19.59
C PRO A 341 18.95 -29.33 19.36
N GLU A 342 20.16 -29.21 19.91
CA GLU A 342 20.95 -27.97 19.81
C GLU A 342 21.16 -27.53 18.35
N ALA A 343 21.22 -28.48 17.42
CA ALA A 343 21.33 -28.23 15.98
C ALA A 343 20.10 -27.57 15.33
N LEU A 344 18.95 -27.54 16.02
CA LEU A 344 17.68 -26.96 15.56
C LEU A 344 17.27 -25.72 16.37
N LYS A 345 18.15 -25.23 17.25
CA LYS A 345 17.92 -24.01 18.01
C LYS A 345 17.89 -22.80 17.09
N GLY A 346 17.01 -21.84 17.37
CA GLY A 346 16.82 -20.62 16.58
C GLY A 346 15.56 -20.61 15.71
N ASP A 347 15.42 -19.54 14.93
CA ASP A 347 14.26 -19.26 14.09
C ASP A 347 14.56 -19.62 12.62
N TYR A 348 13.67 -20.42 12.04
CA TYR A 348 13.71 -20.83 10.65
C TYR A 348 12.37 -20.50 10.00
N VAL A 349 12.39 -20.08 8.74
CA VAL A 349 11.19 -20.01 7.91
C VAL A 349 11.39 -20.91 6.72
N ILE A 350 10.61 -21.98 6.69
CA ILE A 350 10.59 -22.93 5.59
C ILE A 350 9.53 -22.43 4.62
N PHE A 351 9.87 -22.27 3.34
CA PHE A 351 8.93 -21.76 2.35
C PHE A 351 9.10 -22.45 0.99
N ASP A 352 8.05 -22.34 0.19
CA ASP A 352 7.93 -22.84 -1.16
C ASP A 352 7.11 -21.82 -1.98
N LEU A 353 7.43 -21.67 -3.27
CA LEU A 353 6.77 -20.75 -4.19
C LEU A 353 6.21 -21.48 -5.41
N GLU A 354 4.98 -21.15 -5.76
CA GLU A 354 4.44 -21.46 -7.09
C GLU A 354 4.54 -20.25 -8.00
N THR A 355 4.86 -20.49 -9.28
CA THR A 355 5.20 -19.44 -10.24
C THR A 355 4.57 -19.69 -11.61
N THR A 356 4.52 -18.65 -12.46
CA THR A 356 4.04 -18.76 -13.85
C THR A 356 5.05 -19.41 -14.80
N GLY A 357 6.29 -19.66 -14.35
CA GLY A 357 7.40 -20.15 -15.18
C GLY A 357 8.71 -20.25 -14.40
N LEU A 358 9.82 -20.49 -15.09
CA LEU A 358 11.10 -20.83 -14.44
C LEU A 358 12.10 -19.67 -14.35
N ASN A 359 11.84 -18.53 -14.98
CA ASN A 359 12.76 -17.41 -15.04
C ASN A 359 12.34 -16.29 -14.06
N PRO A 360 13.11 -16.05 -12.98
CA PRO A 360 12.73 -15.08 -11.94
C PRO A 360 12.60 -13.64 -12.45
N THR A 361 13.27 -13.30 -13.57
CA THR A 361 13.26 -11.93 -14.10
C THR A 361 12.04 -11.61 -14.96
N THR A 362 11.39 -12.63 -15.54
CA THR A 362 10.27 -12.48 -16.47
C THR A 362 8.97 -13.09 -15.94
N ASP A 363 9.06 -14.13 -15.11
CA ASP A 363 7.92 -14.86 -14.56
C ASP A 363 7.49 -14.32 -13.18
N LYS A 364 6.26 -14.63 -12.78
CA LYS A 364 5.59 -14.09 -11.59
C LYS A 364 5.37 -15.17 -10.54
N ILE A 365 5.37 -14.76 -9.27
CA ILE A 365 4.94 -15.60 -8.14
C ILE A 365 3.41 -15.61 -8.08
N ILE A 366 2.81 -16.78 -7.91
CA ILE A 366 1.35 -16.99 -7.86
C ILE A 366 0.87 -17.69 -6.58
N GLU A 367 1.76 -18.30 -5.79
CA GLU A 367 1.46 -18.76 -4.44
C GLU A 367 2.72 -18.59 -3.56
N ILE A 368 2.52 -18.21 -2.31
CA ILE A 368 3.55 -18.29 -1.26
C ILE A 368 2.98 -19.21 -0.18
N GLY A 369 3.73 -20.26 0.15
CA GLY A 369 3.46 -21.10 1.30
C GLY A 369 4.68 -21.17 2.20
N ALA A 370 4.49 -20.94 3.49
CA ALA A 370 5.58 -20.95 4.45
C ALA A 370 5.13 -21.36 5.85
N VAL A 371 6.07 -21.93 6.61
CA VAL A 371 5.91 -22.27 8.02
C VAL A 371 7.12 -21.79 8.81
N LYS A 372 6.86 -21.14 9.94
CA LYS A 372 7.89 -20.72 10.88
C LYS A 372 8.14 -21.83 11.89
N MET A 373 9.42 -22.13 12.08
CA MET A 373 9.91 -23.06 13.09
C MET A 373 10.76 -22.29 14.09
N ARG A 374 10.48 -22.48 15.38
CA ARG A 374 11.30 -21.97 16.48
C ARG A 374 11.74 -23.14 17.33
N ASP A 375 13.05 -23.28 17.51
CA ASP A 375 13.64 -24.35 18.32
C ASP A 375 13.08 -25.73 17.94
N GLY A 376 13.10 -26.05 16.65
CA GLY A 376 12.63 -27.34 16.12
C GLY A 376 11.10 -27.57 16.12
N ARG A 377 10.30 -26.63 16.63
CA ARG A 377 8.83 -26.70 16.68
C ARG A 377 8.20 -25.77 15.65
N LEU A 378 7.21 -26.25 14.90
CA LEU A 378 6.44 -25.43 13.96
C LEU A 378 5.45 -24.58 14.76
N ILE A 379 5.41 -23.27 14.52
CA ILE A 379 4.64 -22.33 15.37
C ILE A 379 3.59 -21.52 14.60
N GLU A 380 3.87 -21.15 13.36
CA GLU A 380 3.02 -20.26 12.57
C GLU A 380 3.12 -20.60 11.09
N THR A 381 2.05 -20.40 10.34
CA THR A 381 2.00 -20.55 8.89
C THR A 381 1.68 -19.24 8.21
N PHE A 382 2.23 -19.04 7.01
CA PHE A 382 1.92 -17.94 6.11
C PHE A 382 1.58 -18.54 4.75
N SER A 383 0.35 -18.33 4.26
CA SER A 383 -0.09 -18.92 3.00
C SER A 383 -1.01 -17.97 2.25
N THR A 384 -0.75 -17.76 0.96
CA THR A 384 -1.63 -16.96 0.11
C THR A 384 -1.43 -17.26 -1.38
N LEU A 385 -2.52 -17.19 -2.14
CA LEU A 385 -2.46 -17.06 -3.59
C LEU A 385 -2.16 -15.61 -3.96
N ILE A 386 -1.53 -15.41 -5.12
CA ILE A 386 -1.11 -14.10 -5.60
C ILE A 386 -1.62 -13.90 -7.02
N ASN A 387 -2.26 -12.75 -7.25
CA ASN A 387 -2.61 -12.33 -8.60
C ASN A 387 -1.35 -11.84 -9.34
N PRO A 388 -0.90 -12.51 -10.41
CA PRO A 388 0.31 -12.12 -11.13
C PRO A 388 0.10 -10.96 -12.11
N GLU A 389 -1.14 -10.48 -12.25
CA GLU A 389 -1.57 -9.45 -13.22
C GLU A 389 -1.28 -9.85 -14.69
N CYS A 390 -1.18 -11.15 -14.95
CA CYS A 390 -1.01 -11.73 -16.28
C CYS A 390 -1.66 -13.11 -16.37
N HIS A 391 -1.82 -13.63 -17.58
CA HIS A 391 -2.29 -15.01 -17.80
C HIS A 391 -1.27 -16.02 -17.28
N ILE A 392 -1.72 -17.03 -16.55
CA ILE A 392 -0.92 -18.17 -16.09
C ILE A 392 -0.80 -19.18 -17.25
N PRO A 393 0.42 -19.48 -17.73
CA PRO A 393 0.60 -20.45 -18.81
C PRO A 393 0.12 -21.85 -18.44
N GLU A 394 -0.48 -22.58 -19.39
CA GLU A 394 -1.00 -23.94 -19.19
C GLU A 394 0.03 -24.91 -18.61
N ALA A 395 1.31 -24.77 -18.98
CA ALA A 395 2.39 -25.61 -18.45
C ALA A 395 2.61 -25.42 -16.93
N ALA A 396 2.43 -24.20 -16.43
CA ALA A 396 2.50 -23.90 -15.00
C ALA A 396 1.27 -24.49 -14.29
N SER A 397 0.06 -24.21 -14.81
CA SER A 397 -1.19 -24.76 -14.26
C SER A 397 -1.23 -26.29 -14.27
N ALA A 398 -0.60 -26.95 -15.25
CA ALA A 398 -0.49 -28.41 -15.29
C ALA A 398 0.39 -28.98 -14.16
N THR A 399 1.27 -28.16 -13.57
CA THR A 399 2.16 -28.56 -12.48
C THR A 399 1.52 -28.27 -11.12
N ASN A 400 1.03 -27.05 -10.91
CA ASN A 400 0.56 -26.58 -9.60
C ASN A 400 -0.95 -26.51 -9.44
N ASN A 401 -1.71 -26.80 -10.51
CA ASN A 401 -3.18 -26.76 -10.51
C ASN A 401 -3.76 -25.39 -10.13
N ILE A 402 -3.02 -24.30 -10.36
CA ILE A 402 -3.48 -22.92 -10.18
C ILE A 402 -3.84 -22.33 -11.54
N PHE A 403 -5.07 -21.85 -11.68
CA PHE A 403 -5.59 -21.23 -12.90
C PHE A 403 -5.91 -19.75 -12.67
N ASP A 404 -6.04 -18.96 -13.74
CA ASP A 404 -6.33 -17.52 -13.66
C ASP A 404 -7.52 -17.19 -12.75
N LYS A 405 -8.57 -18.03 -12.79
CA LYS A 405 -9.78 -17.86 -11.98
C LYS A 405 -9.52 -17.99 -10.47
N ASP A 406 -8.50 -18.75 -10.07
CA ASP A 406 -8.20 -19.02 -8.66
C ASP A 406 -7.45 -17.84 -8.03
N VAL A 407 -6.75 -17.05 -8.86
CA VAL A 407 -5.95 -15.89 -8.44
C VAL A 407 -6.60 -14.54 -8.78
N ALA A 408 -7.75 -14.53 -9.46
CA ALA A 408 -8.39 -13.30 -9.95
C ALA A 408 -8.67 -12.29 -8.82
N ASP A 409 -9.19 -12.77 -7.69
CA ASP A 409 -9.52 -11.95 -6.51
C ASP A 409 -8.40 -11.96 -5.45
N ALA A 410 -7.28 -12.65 -5.72
CA ALA A 410 -6.15 -12.74 -4.81
C ALA A 410 -5.37 -11.41 -4.74
N PRO A 411 -4.68 -11.11 -3.63
CA PRO A 411 -3.84 -9.91 -3.56
C PRO A 411 -2.67 -9.99 -4.55
N THR A 412 -2.24 -8.82 -5.03
CA THR A 412 -1.05 -8.68 -5.88
C THR A 412 0.23 -8.75 -5.05
N LEU A 413 1.36 -9.11 -5.68
CA LEU A 413 2.62 -9.33 -4.97
C LEU A 413 3.11 -8.09 -4.19
N ASP A 414 2.88 -6.88 -4.70
CA ASP A 414 3.25 -5.63 -4.04
C ASP A 414 2.57 -5.43 -2.68
N LYS A 415 1.39 -6.04 -2.48
CA LYS A 415 0.64 -6.01 -1.21
C LYS A 415 1.13 -7.07 -0.22
N VAL A 416 1.60 -8.22 -0.72
CA VAL A 416 1.96 -9.38 0.10
C VAL A 416 3.43 -9.38 0.51
N ILE A 417 4.33 -8.91 -0.36
CA ILE A 417 5.77 -9.12 -0.18
C ILE A 417 6.34 -8.45 1.08
N GLY A 418 5.76 -7.34 1.53
CA GLY A 418 6.14 -6.70 2.79
C GLY A 418 5.75 -7.52 4.03
N ASP A 419 4.60 -8.19 3.98
CA ASP A 419 4.15 -9.10 5.04
C ASP A 419 5.04 -10.34 5.09
N PHE A 420 5.35 -10.90 3.93
CA PHE A 420 6.27 -12.04 3.86
C PHE A 420 7.70 -11.65 4.30
N TYR A 421 8.15 -10.43 3.98
CA TYR A 421 9.41 -9.89 4.49
C TYR A 421 9.41 -9.83 6.02
N LYS A 422 8.36 -9.28 6.64
CA LYS A 422 8.19 -9.28 8.10
C LYS A 422 8.18 -10.72 8.67
N PHE A 423 7.46 -11.64 8.03
CA PHE A 423 7.37 -13.02 8.49
C PHE A 423 8.73 -13.71 8.54
N THR A 424 9.62 -13.38 7.59
CA THR A 424 10.93 -13.99 7.41
C THR A 424 12.05 -13.29 8.19
N ARG A 425 11.83 -12.12 8.78
CA ARG A 425 12.89 -11.37 9.45
C ARG A 425 13.57 -12.15 10.57
N ASN A 426 14.89 -11.99 10.64
CA ASN A 426 15.78 -12.60 11.63
C ASN A 426 15.73 -14.14 11.67
N ALA A 427 15.12 -14.78 10.67
CA ALA A 427 15.09 -16.24 10.53
C ALA A 427 16.04 -16.71 9.42
N THR A 428 16.54 -17.93 9.55
CA THR A 428 17.17 -18.64 8.43
C THR A 428 16.07 -19.13 7.50
N LEU A 429 16.17 -18.79 6.23
CA LEU A 429 15.24 -19.33 5.25
C LEU A 429 15.67 -20.74 4.88
N VAL A 430 14.69 -21.62 4.70
CA VAL A 430 14.91 -23.02 4.34
C VAL A 430 13.97 -23.39 3.20
N GLY A 431 14.44 -24.19 2.25
CA GLY A 431 13.58 -24.79 1.22
C GLY A 431 14.16 -26.09 0.67
N HIS A 432 13.53 -26.64 -0.36
CA HIS A 432 14.00 -27.85 -1.04
C HIS A 432 14.37 -27.51 -2.48
N ASN A 433 15.67 -27.55 -2.82
CA ASN A 433 16.18 -27.01 -4.09
C ASN A 433 15.92 -25.50 -4.26
N ALA A 434 15.64 -24.80 -3.16
CA ALA A 434 15.23 -23.42 -3.17
C ALA A 434 16.37 -22.48 -3.58
N GLU A 435 17.64 -22.79 -3.28
CA GLU A 435 18.80 -21.90 -3.56
C GLU A 435 18.90 -21.52 -5.04
N ALA A 436 18.57 -22.47 -5.91
CA ALA A 436 18.58 -22.26 -7.35
C ALA A 436 17.26 -21.68 -7.90
N PHE A 437 16.16 -21.76 -7.14
CA PHE A 437 14.81 -21.48 -7.64
C PHE A 437 14.09 -20.45 -6.78
N ASP A 438 13.46 -20.85 -5.67
CA ASP A 438 12.58 -20.01 -4.85
C ASP A 438 13.28 -18.74 -4.35
N TYR A 439 14.53 -18.85 -3.88
CA TYR A 439 15.30 -17.68 -3.44
C TYR A 439 15.61 -16.73 -4.58
N SER A 440 15.79 -17.22 -5.80
CA SER A 440 16.07 -16.36 -6.95
C SER A 440 14.87 -15.49 -7.30
N PHE A 441 13.64 -16.05 -7.20
CA PHE A 441 12.39 -15.31 -7.35
C PHE A 441 12.19 -14.32 -6.20
N LEU A 442 12.38 -14.77 -4.95
CA LEU A 442 12.24 -13.93 -3.76
C LEU A 442 13.21 -12.75 -3.76
N ALA A 443 14.48 -13.00 -4.10
CA ALA A 443 15.51 -11.96 -4.16
C ALA A 443 15.23 -10.96 -5.29
N TYR A 444 14.83 -11.43 -6.47
CA TYR A 444 14.51 -10.55 -7.59
C TYR A 444 13.29 -9.68 -7.28
N TRP A 445 12.15 -10.29 -6.94
CA TRP A 445 10.91 -9.57 -6.67
C TRP A 445 11.00 -8.72 -5.40
N GLY A 446 11.69 -9.20 -4.36
CA GLY A 446 12.05 -8.41 -3.19
C GLY A 446 12.74 -7.12 -3.59
N LYS A 447 13.79 -7.22 -4.40
CA LYS A 447 14.51 -6.05 -4.94
C LYS A 447 13.60 -5.11 -5.74
N GLN A 448 12.73 -5.62 -6.61
CA GLN A 448 11.78 -4.80 -7.38
C GLN A 448 10.81 -4.03 -6.48
N HIS A 449 10.39 -4.62 -5.36
CA HIS A 449 9.51 -3.99 -4.37
C HIS A 449 10.27 -3.27 -3.23
N ARG A 450 11.61 -3.21 -3.34
CA ARG A 450 12.55 -2.61 -2.38
C ARG A 450 12.47 -3.25 -0.99
N TYR A 451 12.37 -4.58 -0.92
CA TYR A 451 12.65 -5.36 0.29
C TYR A 451 13.92 -6.20 0.07
N ASN A 452 14.84 -6.18 1.03
CA ASN A 452 16.11 -6.91 0.93
C ASN A 452 16.05 -8.19 1.76
N PHE A 453 15.75 -9.31 1.13
CA PHE A 453 15.82 -10.63 1.78
C PHE A 453 17.29 -11.04 1.94
N ASP A 454 17.93 -10.55 3.01
CA ASP A 454 19.32 -10.77 3.39
C ASP A 454 19.49 -11.93 4.39
N ASN A 455 18.46 -12.76 4.53
CA ASN A 455 18.45 -13.93 5.38
C ASN A 455 19.57 -14.92 5.03
N ALA A 456 20.04 -15.64 6.06
CA ALA A 456 20.80 -16.86 5.82
C ALA A 456 19.91 -17.88 5.08
N ILE A 457 20.53 -18.67 4.20
CA ILE A 457 19.85 -19.63 3.35
C ILE A 457 20.32 -21.05 3.68
N SER A 458 19.37 -21.98 3.74
CA SER A 458 19.61 -23.41 3.89
C SER A 458 18.77 -24.21 2.89
N ASP A 459 19.33 -25.31 2.37
CA ASP A 459 18.68 -26.13 1.35
C ASP A 459 18.72 -27.61 1.75
N THR A 460 17.54 -28.18 1.96
CA THR A 460 17.38 -29.59 2.38
C THR A 460 17.94 -30.58 1.34
N LEU A 461 17.96 -30.24 0.05
CA LEU A 461 18.57 -31.06 -0.99
C LEU A 461 20.10 -31.14 -0.79
N LYS A 462 20.74 -30.03 -0.44
CA LYS A 462 22.18 -29.99 -0.16
C LYS A 462 22.50 -30.75 1.12
N ILE A 463 21.73 -30.51 2.19
CA ILE A 463 21.89 -31.22 3.46
C ILE A 463 21.74 -32.74 3.25
N ALA A 464 20.73 -33.19 2.50
CA ALA A 464 20.54 -34.61 2.21
C ALA A 464 21.76 -35.22 1.48
N LYS A 465 22.38 -34.50 0.54
CA LYS A 465 23.61 -34.93 -0.14
C LYS A 465 24.78 -35.02 0.83
N GLU A 466 24.97 -34.01 1.68
CA GLU A 466 26.05 -33.95 2.68
C GLU A 466 25.94 -35.05 3.72
N LYS A 467 24.71 -35.40 4.12
CA LYS A 467 24.40 -36.54 5.00
C LYS A 467 24.48 -37.89 4.29
N GLY A 468 24.85 -37.93 3.01
CA GLY A 468 25.07 -39.16 2.26
C GLY A 468 23.79 -39.93 1.90
N VAL A 469 22.63 -39.25 1.84
CA VAL A 469 21.37 -39.86 1.44
C VAL A 469 21.47 -40.32 -0.02
N LYS A 470 21.34 -41.63 -0.25
CA LYS A 470 21.38 -42.23 -1.59
C LYS A 470 20.01 -42.22 -2.28
N GLY A 471 20.00 -42.07 -3.61
CA GLY A 471 18.81 -42.22 -4.46
C GLY A 471 18.42 -40.93 -5.18
N LYS A 472 17.19 -40.89 -5.72
CA LYS A 472 16.57 -39.64 -6.16
C LYS A 472 16.29 -38.78 -4.93
N LEU A 473 16.53 -37.49 -5.04
CA LEU A 473 16.48 -36.55 -3.92
C LEU A 473 15.42 -35.45 -4.12
N ASN A 474 14.39 -35.69 -4.94
CA ASN A 474 13.25 -34.79 -4.97
C ASN A 474 12.44 -34.90 -3.66
N LEU A 475 11.65 -33.87 -3.35
CA LEU A 475 10.92 -33.77 -2.09
C LEU A 475 10.09 -35.04 -1.81
N GLY A 476 9.25 -35.45 -2.76
CA GLY A 476 8.43 -36.66 -2.61
C GLY A 476 9.22 -37.93 -2.26
N THR A 477 10.33 -38.19 -2.96
CA THR A 477 11.16 -39.38 -2.67
C THR A 477 11.79 -39.31 -1.28
N LEU A 478 12.19 -38.11 -0.84
CA LEU A 478 12.75 -37.93 0.50
C LEU A 478 11.67 -38.05 1.57
N CYS A 479 10.49 -37.48 1.35
CA CYS A 479 9.34 -37.63 2.25
C CYS A 479 8.99 -39.10 2.45
N ASP A 480 8.87 -39.87 1.36
CA ASP A 480 8.64 -41.32 1.40
C ASP A 480 9.73 -42.06 2.20
N LYS A 481 11.01 -41.70 1.97
CA LYS A 481 12.15 -42.35 2.63
C LYS A 481 12.22 -42.07 4.13
N PHE A 482 11.69 -40.95 4.57
CA PHE A 482 11.73 -40.49 5.95
C PHE A 482 10.38 -40.62 6.65
N ASP A 483 9.41 -41.34 6.07
CA ASP A 483 8.04 -41.51 6.58
C ASP A 483 7.39 -40.16 6.93
N ILE A 484 7.41 -39.22 5.99
CA ILE A 484 6.79 -37.90 6.12
C ILE A 484 5.58 -37.87 5.18
N PRO A 485 4.36 -37.60 5.69
CA PRO A 485 3.18 -37.48 4.86
C PRO A 485 3.31 -36.25 3.94
N LEU A 486 3.04 -36.45 2.65
CA LEU A 486 3.00 -35.41 1.63
C LEU A 486 1.63 -35.46 0.94
N ASP A 487 0.60 -35.03 1.66
CA ASP A 487 -0.76 -34.93 1.14
C ASP A 487 -0.91 -33.63 0.34
N LYS A 488 -1.46 -33.72 -0.90
CA LYS A 488 -1.62 -32.60 -1.84
C LYS A 488 -0.30 -31.94 -2.29
N ALA A 489 0.60 -32.74 -2.88
CA ALA A 489 1.79 -32.25 -3.54
C ALA A 489 1.48 -31.12 -4.56
N HIS A 490 2.39 -30.16 -4.69
CA HIS A 490 2.27 -28.94 -5.52
C HIS A 490 1.26 -27.94 -4.96
N ARG A 491 1.23 -27.83 -3.63
CA ARG A 491 0.59 -26.75 -2.91
C ARG A 491 1.60 -26.21 -1.93
N ALA A 492 2.00 -24.95 -2.13
CA ALA A 492 3.19 -24.39 -1.52
C ALA A 492 3.24 -24.57 0.02
N LEU A 493 2.12 -24.40 0.73
CA LEU A 493 2.10 -24.57 2.19
C LEU A 493 2.35 -26.03 2.62
N TYR A 494 1.75 -27.01 1.93
CA TYR A 494 1.91 -28.42 2.26
C TYR A 494 3.35 -28.87 1.98
N ASP A 495 3.92 -28.43 0.86
CA ASP A 495 5.31 -28.68 0.50
C ASP A 495 6.29 -28.02 1.49
N ALA A 496 5.99 -26.79 1.97
CA ALA A 496 6.76 -26.13 3.01
C ALA A 496 6.72 -26.88 4.36
N VAL A 497 5.55 -27.37 4.78
CA VAL A 497 5.41 -28.16 6.02
C VAL A 497 6.15 -29.50 5.91
N ALA A 498 6.02 -30.20 4.79
CA ALA A 498 6.75 -31.45 4.54
C ALA A 498 8.26 -31.22 4.52
N THR A 499 8.72 -30.14 3.87
CA THR A 499 10.12 -29.70 3.88
C THR A 499 10.60 -29.39 5.29
N ALA A 500 9.76 -28.82 6.15
CA ALA A 500 10.11 -28.54 7.53
C ALA A 500 10.28 -29.82 8.36
N LYS A 501 9.37 -30.79 8.20
CA LYS A 501 9.50 -32.13 8.82
C LYS A 501 10.76 -32.84 8.31
N LEU A 502 11.09 -32.71 7.02
CA LEU A 502 12.29 -33.28 6.41
C LEU A 502 13.56 -32.63 6.94
N PHE A 503 13.60 -31.29 6.98
CA PHE A 503 14.70 -30.51 7.53
C PHE A 503 15.02 -30.95 8.97
N ARG A 504 13.99 -31.07 9.81
CA ARG A 504 14.13 -31.57 11.19
C ARG A 504 14.80 -32.94 11.25
N LYS A 505 14.40 -33.89 10.40
CA LYS A 505 15.00 -35.24 10.34
C LYS A 505 16.43 -35.22 9.81
N LEU A 506 16.72 -34.43 8.79
CA LEU A 506 18.04 -34.36 8.16
C LEU A 506 19.10 -33.72 9.05
N ILE A 507 18.75 -32.68 9.80
CA ILE A 507 19.68 -32.00 10.71
C ILE A 507 20.11 -32.89 11.87
N VAL A 508 19.20 -33.73 12.35
CA VAL A 508 19.44 -34.68 13.46
C VAL A 508 20.10 -35.99 13.00
N LEU A 509 20.09 -36.27 11.69
CA LEU A 509 20.72 -37.44 11.07
C LEU A 509 22.24 -37.46 11.24
#